data_AF-A0A0B7KP54-F1
#
_entry.id   AF-A0A0B7KP54-F1
#
_cell.length_a   1.000
_cell.length_b   1.000
_cell.length_c   1.000
_cell.angle_alpha   90.00
_cell.angle_beta   90.00
_cell.angle_gamma   90.00
#
_symmetry.space_group_name_H-M   'P 1'
#
loop_
_entity.id
_entity.type
_entity.pdbx_description
1 polymer ?
#
loop_
_entity_poly.entity_id
_entity_poly.type
_entity_poly.pdbx_seq_one_letter_code
_entity_poly.pdbx_strand_id
1 'polypeptide(L)'
;MLILCLLIGAALAMPSNWCGNKAPTSEHRETIQALRVAETAGISLHPRQSGNSTSTINVPVYITAVVNTTDSEEMLSETVLKSQFDVLSDRFAPYNISFTLKSTNRMIDDNNSKGFDYNGWNSFKAAQRKGDYGTLNLFYVTNMDDQTWGSGSCTLPGDAPGGPLVTMLDGCTMNAYTVPGGLSGGKTYKGEITVHEVGHWFSLLHTFDGDDCTGPGDYIDDTPQEAVWELNVCPVGRDSCPDQPGLDPITNYMDYAGEGW
;
A
#
# COMPACT_ATOMS: atom_id res chain seq x y z
N MET A 1 20.99 25.03 -1.46
CA MET A 1 20.11 26.13 -1.00
C MET A 1 19.25 25.52 0.09
N LEU A 2 19.64 25.63 1.36
CA LEU A 2 18.90 25.09 2.50
C LEU A 2 17.62 25.92 2.65
N ILE A 3 16.45 25.31 2.47
CA ILE A 3 15.18 25.96 2.76
C ILE A 3 14.79 25.54 4.17
N LEU A 4 14.69 26.56 5.04
CA LEU A 4 14.27 26.50 6.43
C LEU A 4 12.80 26.05 6.50
N CYS A 5 12.52 24.87 7.05
CA CYS A 5 11.15 24.44 7.37
C CYS A 5 10.63 25.21 8.59
N LEU A 6 9.55 25.95 8.42
CA LEU A 6 8.85 26.65 9.49
C LEU A 6 7.93 25.66 10.21
N LEU A 7 8.18 25.48 11.50
CA LEU A 7 7.31 24.77 12.44
C LEU A 7 5.99 25.54 12.58
N ILE A 8 4.88 24.94 12.15
CA ILE A 8 3.54 25.33 12.58
C ILE A 8 2.92 24.10 13.26
N GLY A 9 3.07 24.07 14.58
CA GLY A 9 2.27 23.18 15.42
C GLY A 9 0.86 23.76 15.54
N ALA A 10 -0.11 23.04 15.00
CA ALA A 10 -1.51 23.14 15.38
C ALA A 10 -2.16 21.76 15.18
N ALA A 11 -2.20 20.97 16.25
CA ALA A 11 -3.06 19.80 16.32
C ALA A 11 -4.53 20.26 16.33
N LEU A 12 -5.29 19.88 15.29
CA LEU A 12 -6.70 19.41 15.33
C LEU A 12 -7.32 19.37 13.92
N ALA A 13 -7.43 18.17 13.35
CA ALA A 13 -8.61 17.65 12.64
C ALA A 13 -8.42 16.13 12.38
N MET A 14 -9.29 15.29 12.95
CA MET A 14 -9.48 13.87 12.55
C MET A 14 -10.52 13.80 11.41
N PRO A 15 -10.71 12.67 10.70
CA PRO A 15 -9.76 11.72 10.13
C PRO A 15 -9.89 11.77 8.60
N SER A 16 -8.88 12.26 7.89
CA SER A 16 -8.74 11.86 6.48
C SER A 16 -7.92 10.58 6.50
N ASN A 17 -8.57 9.43 6.36
CA ASN A 17 -7.88 8.16 6.18
C ASN A 17 -6.96 8.33 4.96
N TRP A 18 -5.65 8.09 5.09
CA TRP A 18 -4.75 8.14 3.94
C TRP A 18 -4.66 6.78 3.26
N CYS A 19 -4.61 5.71 4.05
CA CYS A 19 -4.91 4.36 3.62
C CYS A 19 -6.29 3.94 4.16
N GLY A 20 -7.07 3.27 3.32
CA GLY A 20 -8.38 2.69 3.62
C GLY A 20 -8.30 1.28 4.22
N ASN A 21 -7.09 0.75 4.44
CA ASN A 21 -6.95 -0.52 5.14
C ASN A 21 -7.41 -0.39 6.59
N LYS A 22 -8.26 -1.32 6.99
CA LYS A 22 -8.64 -1.45 8.39
C LYS A 22 -7.48 -2.04 9.18
N ALA A 23 -7.46 -1.76 10.47
CA ALA A 23 -6.54 -2.43 11.40
C ALA A 23 -6.55 -3.95 11.16
N PRO A 24 -5.38 -4.61 11.18
CA PRO A 24 -5.28 -6.04 10.93
C PRO A 24 -6.14 -6.84 11.92
N THR A 25 -6.63 -8.01 11.51
CA THR A 25 -7.35 -8.90 12.44
C THR A 25 -6.39 -9.47 13.49
N SER A 26 -6.92 -9.98 14.60
CA SER A 26 -6.10 -10.70 15.58
C SER A 26 -5.41 -11.91 14.95
N GLU A 27 -6.10 -12.64 14.07
CA GLU A 27 -5.51 -13.80 13.39
C GLU A 27 -4.35 -13.38 12.49
N HIS A 28 -4.50 -12.29 11.74
CA HIS A 28 -3.42 -11.77 10.91
C HIS A 28 -2.19 -11.35 11.73
N ARG A 29 -2.40 -10.69 12.88
CA ARG A 29 -1.32 -10.36 13.83
C ARG A 29 -0.64 -11.59 14.39
N GLU A 30 -1.38 -12.64 14.74
CA GLU A 30 -0.82 -13.92 15.18
C GLU A 30 0.04 -14.56 14.09
N THR A 31 -0.41 -14.51 12.83
CA THR A 31 0.37 -15.00 11.67
C THR A 31 1.66 -14.21 11.49
N ILE A 32 1.65 -12.87 11.50
CA ILE A 32 2.87 -12.07 11.39
C ILE A 32 3.81 -12.32 12.58
N GLN A 33 3.27 -12.41 13.80
CA GLN A 33 4.06 -12.73 14.98
C GLN A 33 4.75 -14.10 14.84
N ALA A 34 4.06 -15.10 14.31
CA ALA A 34 4.65 -16.42 14.06
C ALA A 34 5.76 -16.36 12.99
N LEU A 35 5.59 -15.54 11.95
CA LEU A 35 6.61 -15.32 10.91
C LEU A 35 7.87 -14.66 11.50
N ARG A 36 7.71 -13.59 12.29
CA ARG A 36 8.81 -12.93 13.01
C ARG A 36 9.55 -13.91 13.91
N VAL A 37 8.84 -14.69 14.73
CA VAL A 37 9.45 -15.70 15.62
C VAL A 37 10.24 -16.74 14.83
N ALA A 38 9.71 -17.19 13.69
CA ALA A 38 10.41 -18.14 12.83
C ALA A 38 11.69 -17.52 12.22
N GLU A 39 11.63 -16.28 11.75
CA GLU A 39 12.79 -15.54 11.25
C GLU A 39 13.88 -15.40 12.31
N THR A 40 13.54 -14.90 13.51
CA THR A 40 14.50 -14.75 14.62
C THR A 40 15.09 -16.09 15.06
N ALA A 41 14.31 -17.17 14.98
CA ALA A 41 14.77 -18.53 15.28
C ALA A 41 15.59 -19.17 14.14
N GLY A 42 15.76 -18.50 13.01
CA GLY A 42 16.42 -19.05 11.82
C GLY A 42 15.67 -20.25 11.23
N ILE A 43 14.37 -20.37 11.51
CA ILE A 43 13.53 -21.45 11.02
C ILE A 43 13.13 -21.12 9.59
N SER A 44 13.46 -22.04 8.69
CA SER A 44 12.99 -22.00 7.31
C SER A 44 11.47 -22.13 7.26
N LEU A 45 10.79 -21.06 6.86
CA LEU A 45 9.37 -21.07 6.53
C LEU A 45 9.24 -21.86 5.19
N HIS A 46 8.74 -23.10 5.24
CA HIS A 46 8.73 -24.06 4.10
C HIS A 46 7.96 -23.54 2.85
N PRO A 47 8.17 -24.05 1.60
CA PRO A 47 9.32 -24.70 0.96
C PRO A 47 10.21 -23.72 0.17
N ARG A 48 9.94 -22.40 0.19
CA ARG A 48 10.71 -21.40 -0.59
C ARG A 48 12.17 -21.27 -0.12
N GLN A 49 12.42 -21.55 1.15
CA GLN A 49 13.75 -21.51 1.77
C GLN A 49 14.40 -22.90 1.93
N SER A 50 13.78 -24.00 1.46
CA SER A 50 14.41 -25.34 1.54
C SER A 50 15.49 -25.56 0.46
N GLY A 51 15.50 -24.71 -0.57
CA GLY A 51 16.66 -24.49 -1.41
C GLY A 51 17.39 -23.24 -0.95
N ASN A 52 18.72 -23.22 -1.08
CA ASN A 52 19.60 -22.06 -0.89
C ASN A 52 19.34 -20.96 -1.94
N SER A 53 18.07 -20.64 -2.18
CA SER A 53 17.58 -19.92 -3.35
C SER A 53 17.32 -18.48 -2.95
N THR A 54 18.30 -17.63 -3.22
CA THR A 54 18.14 -16.19 -3.44
C THR A 54 17.30 -15.93 -4.70
N SER A 55 16.28 -16.75 -4.98
CA SER A 55 15.45 -16.61 -6.17
C SER A 55 14.60 -15.36 -6.00
N THR A 56 14.86 -14.38 -6.86
CA THR A 56 14.04 -13.19 -7.06
C THR A 56 12.56 -13.56 -7.05
N ILE A 57 11.79 -12.89 -6.20
CA ILE A 57 10.32 -12.99 -6.26
C ILE A 57 9.91 -12.25 -7.52
N ASN A 58 9.19 -12.91 -8.44
CA ASN A 58 8.62 -12.26 -9.60
C ASN A 58 7.09 -12.33 -9.53
N VAL A 59 6.45 -11.18 -9.44
CA VAL A 59 5.00 -11.05 -9.31
C VAL A 59 4.41 -10.56 -10.65
N PRO A 60 3.58 -11.37 -11.32
CA PRO A 60 2.80 -10.90 -12.47
C PRO A 60 1.81 -9.80 -12.04
N VAL A 61 1.73 -8.71 -12.82
CA VAL A 61 0.87 -7.56 -12.51
C VAL A 61 -0.11 -7.28 -13.64
N TYR A 62 -1.37 -7.08 -13.27
CA TYR A 62 -2.41 -6.53 -14.14
C TYR A 62 -2.89 -5.20 -13.58
N ILE A 63 -2.99 -4.18 -14.42
CA ILE A 63 -3.48 -2.85 -14.03
C ILE A 63 -4.79 -2.56 -14.76
N THR A 64 -5.83 -2.22 -14.01
CA THR A 64 -7.15 -1.87 -14.55
C THR A 64 -7.56 -0.49 -14.05
N ALA A 65 -7.70 0.46 -14.96
CA ALA A 65 -8.26 1.78 -14.70
C ALA A 65 -9.76 1.79 -14.99
N VAL A 66 -10.54 2.36 -14.07
CA VAL A 66 -11.97 2.58 -14.22
C VAL A 66 -12.25 4.06 -14.03
N VAL A 67 -12.57 4.74 -15.13
CA VAL A 67 -12.77 6.18 -15.17
C VAL A 67 -14.25 6.51 -15.31
N ASN A 68 -14.62 7.72 -14.89
CA ASN A 68 -15.93 8.29 -15.16
C ASN A 68 -15.98 8.81 -16.61
N THR A 69 -17.17 8.83 -17.20
CA THR A 69 -17.42 9.32 -18.56
C THR A 69 -17.02 10.80 -18.74
N THR A 70 -16.97 11.58 -17.66
CA THR A 70 -16.54 12.99 -17.72
C THR A 70 -15.02 13.16 -17.69
N ASP A 71 -14.25 12.12 -17.37
CA ASP A 71 -12.80 12.21 -17.29
C ASP A 71 -12.16 12.29 -18.69
N SER A 72 -11.08 13.05 -18.81
CA SER A 72 -10.33 13.15 -20.07
C SER A 72 -9.71 11.81 -20.47
N GLU A 73 -9.43 11.62 -21.77
CA GLU A 73 -8.72 10.43 -22.25
C GLU A 73 -7.29 10.32 -21.69
N GLU A 74 -6.70 11.45 -21.26
CA GLU A 74 -5.38 11.49 -20.64
C GLU A 74 -5.39 10.91 -19.21
N MET A 75 -6.52 11.05 -18.50
CA MET A 75 -6.69 10.50 -17.16
C MET A 75 -6.56 8.98 -17.19
N LEU A 76 -5.57 8.47 -16.43
CA LEU A 76 -5.20 7.05 -16.41
C LEU A 76 -4.96 6.45 -17.81
N SER A 77 -4.39 7.23 -18.73
CA SER A 77 -3.91 6.71 -20.01
C SER A 77 -2.91 5.56 -19.82
N GLU A 78 -2.72 4.72 -20.84
CA GLU A 78 -1.76 3.61 -20.79
C GLU A 78 -0.35 4.08 -20.38
N THR A 79 0.06 5.26 -20.83
CA THR A 79 1.34 5.88 -20.46
C THR A 79 1.41 6.14 -18.95
N VAL A 80 0.36 6.74 -18.37
CA VAL A 80 0.28 7.01 -16.93
C VAL A 80 0.31 5.71 -16.12
N LEU A 81 -0.44 4.69 -16.55
CA LEU A 81 -0.46 3.39 -15.89
C LEU A 81 0.89 2.66 -15.96
N LYS A 82 1.60 2.78 -17.08
CA LYS A 82 2.97 2.28 -17.21
C LYS A 82 3.95 3.02 -16.32
N SER A 83 3.88 4.36 -16.25
CA SER A 83 4.71 5.13 -15.33
C SER A 83 4.46 4.75 -13.86
N GLN A 84 3.21 4.46 -13.49
CA GLN A 84 2.91 3.95 -12.16
C GLN A 84 3.46 2.54 -11.93
N PHE A 85 3.42 1.66 -12.93
CA PHE A 85 4.10 0.36 -12.85
C PHE A 85 5.61 0.52 -12.66
N ASP A 86 6.24 1.46 -13.36
CA ASP A 86 7.68 1.72 -13.25
C ASP A 86 8.04 2.16 -11.83
N VAL A 87 7.26 3.06 -11.21
CA VAL A 87 7.46 3.45 -9.80
C VAL A 87 7.38 2.25 -8.86
N LEU A 88 6.36 1.40 -9.01
CA LEU A 88 6.23 0.18 -8.20
C LEU A 88 7.44 -0.74 -8.38
N SER A 89 7.84 -0.99 -9.63
CA SER A 89 8.99 -1.84 -9.94
C SER A 89 10.28 -1.30 -9.35
N ASP A 90 10.52 0.01 -9.50
CA ASP A 90 11.74 0.66 -9.02
C ASP A 90 11.85 0.64 -7.49
N ARG A 91 10.74 0.82 -6.76
CA ARG A 91 10.78 0.85 -5.29
C ARG A 91 11.00 -0.53 -4.66
N PHE A 92 10.56 -1.60 -5.32
CA PHE A 92 10.73 -2.96 -4.80
C PHE A 92 12.01 -3.66 -5.30
N ALA A 93 12.63 -3.18 -6.39
CA ALA A 93 13.84 -3.76 -6.96
C ALA A 93 15.02 -3.93 -5.96
N PRO A 94 15.32 -2.96 -5.07
CA PRO A 94 16.37 -3.12 -4.06
C PRO A 94 16.17 -4.31 -3.10
N TYR A 95 14.93 -4.78 -2.97
CA TYR A 95 14.55 -5.88 -2.06
C TYR A 95 14.42 -7.23 -2.78
N ASN A 96 14.95 -7.36 -4.00
CA ASN A 96 14.87 -8.57 -4.83
C ASN A 96 13.43 -9.04 -5.14
N ILE A 97 12.49 -8.10 -5.11
CA ILE A 97 11.12 -8.28 -5.58
C ILE A 97 11.02 -7.60 -6.94
N SER A 98 10.66 -8.37 -7.95
CA SER A 98 10.47 -7.92 -9.32
C SER A 98 9.01 -8.09 -9.73
N PHE A 99 8.56 -7.24 -10.64
CA PHE A 99 7.21 -7.31 -11.19
C PHE A 99 7.26 -7.51 -12.70
N THR A 100 6.30 -8.25 -13.24
CA THR A 100 6.12 -8.39 -14.68
C THR A 100 4.76 -7.84 -15.08
N LEU A 101 4.73 -6.66 -15.70
CA LEU A 101 3.49 -6.10 -16.25
C LEU A 101 2.95 -7.00 -17.36
N LYS A 102 1.75 -7.55 -17.15
CA LYS A 102 1.07 -8.41 -18.12
C LYS A 102 0.17 -7.62 -19.06
N SER A 103 -0.61 -6.70 -18.51
CA SER A 103 -1.40 -5.75 -19.31
C SER A 103 -1.88 -4.58 -18.48
N THR A 104 -2.14 -3.47 -19.17
CA THR A 104 -2.94 -2.34 -18.69
C THR A 104 -4.29 -2.36 -19.42
N ASN A 105 -5.37 -2.05 -18.71
CA ASN A 105 -6.70 -1.89 -19.28
C ASN A 105 -7.33 -0.60 -18.74
N ARG A 106 -8.06 0.14 -19.58
CA ARG A 106 -8.80 1.34 -19.19
C ARG A 106 -10.24 1.22 -19.64
N MET A 107 -11.18 1.39 -18.72
CA MET A 107 -12.62 1.26 -18.96
C MET A 107 -13.35 2.50 -18.46
N ILE A 108 -14.41 2.87 -19.17
CA ILE A 108 -15.32 3.94 -18.74
C ILE A 108 -16.53 3.27 -18.08
N ASP A 109 -16.74 3.55 -16.80
CA ASP A 109 -17.87 3.04 -16.02
C ASP A 109 -18.14 3.98 -14.82
N ASP A 110 -19.17 4.80 -14.91
CA ASP A 110 -19.52 5.80 -13.91
C ASP A 110 -19.86 5.22 -12.53
N ASN A 111 -20.26 3.95 -12.48
CA ASN A 111 -20.59 3.28 -11.22
C ASN A 111 -19.34 2.65 -10.60
N ASN A 112 -18.59 1.87 -11.38
CA ASN A 112 -17.39 1.19 -10.88
C ASN A 112 -16.19 2.14 -10.70
N SER A 113 -16.20 3.33 -11.32
CA SER A 113 -15.23 4.40 -11.04
C SER A 113 -15.28 4.94 -9.60
N LYS A 114 -16.30 4.57 -8.82
CA LYS A 114 -16.37 4.86 -7.37
C LYS A 114 -15.62 3.85 -6.50
N GLY A 115 -15.25 2.70 -7.04
CA GLY A 115 -14.62 1.65 -6.27
C GLY A 115 -15.51 1.14 -5.13
N PHE A 116 -14.93 1.04 -3.94
CA PHE A 116 -15.49 0.40 -2.74
C PHE A 116 -16.92 0.82 -2.36
N ASP A 117 -17.33 2.05 -2.65
CA ASP A 117 -18.64 2.60 -2.25
C ASP A 117 -19.82 2.12 -3.13
N TYR A 118 -19.54 1.37 -4.20
CA TYR A 118 -20.57 0.90 -5.11
C TYR A 118 -20.98 -0.56 -4.83
N ASN A 119 -22.30 -0.78 -4.72
CA ASN A 119 -22.95 -2.09 -4.65
C ASN A 119 -22.75 -2.85 -5.98
N GLY A 120 -21.56 -3.44 -6.14
CA GLY A 120 -21.12 -4.08 -7.37
C GLY A 120 -19.60 -4.20 -7.47
N TRP A 121 -18.85 -3.43 -6.68
CA TRP A 121 -17.39 -3.41 -6.75
C TRP A 121 -16.75 -4.80 -6.59
N ASN A 122 -17.19 -5.58 -5.61
CA ASN A 122 -16.68 -6.95 -5.42
C ASN A 122 -16.97 -7.86 -6.63
N SER A 123 -18.17 -7.75 -7.21
CA SER A 123 -18.52 -8.50 -8.42
C SER A 123 -17.70 -8.05 -9.63
N PHE A 124 -17.43 -6.75 -9.73
CA PHE A 124 -16.55 -6.19 -10.74
C PHE A 124 -15.11 -6.69 -10.58
N LYS A 125 -14.52 -6.60 -9.37
CA LYS A 125 -13.18 -7.16 -9.08
C LYS A 125 -13.11 -8.64 -9.45
N ALA A 126 -14.09 -9.44 -9.03
CA ALA A 126 -14.14 -10.86 -9.35
C ALA A 126 -14.19 -11.14 -10.87
N ALA A 127 -14.93 -10.33 -11.63
CA ALA A 127 -15.01 -10.47 -13.09
C ALA A 127 -13.73 -10.01 -13.80
N GLN A 128 -13.03 -9.01 -13.25
CA GLN A 128 -11.81 -8.45 -13.84
C GLN A 128 -10.53 -9.17 -13.38
N ARG A 129 -10.57 -9.93 -12.28
CA ARG A 129 -9.41 -10.66 -11.73
C ARG A 129 -8.71 -11.49 -12.79
N LYS A 130 -7.39 -11.32 -12.92
CA LYS A 130 -6.53 -12.09 -13.83
C LYS A 130 -5.47 -12.86 -13.07
N GLY A 131 -5.14 -14.05 -13.54
CA GLY A 131 -4.09 -14.91 -12.96
C GLY A 131 -4.54 -15.68 -11.72
N ASP A 132 -3.57 -16.23 -11.01
CA ASP A 132 -3.74 -17.03 -9.79
C ASP A 132 -3.48 -16.18 -8.53
N TYR A 133 -3.42 -16.83 -7.37
CA TYR A 133 -3.16 -16.18 -6.08
C TYR A 133 -1.81 -15.43 -6.02
N GLY A 134 -0.81 -15.84 -6.81
CA GLY A 134 0.49 -15.15 -6.88
C GLY A 134 0.50 -13.94 -7.82
N THR A 135 -0.63 -13.57 -8.41
CA THR A 135 -0.77 -12.48 -9.39
C THR A 135 -1.39 -11.24 -8.75
N LEU A 136 -0.67 -10.12 -8.79
CA LEU A 136 -1.15 -8.83 -8.28
C LEU A 136 -2.08 -8.15 -9.29
N ASN A 137 -3.26 -7.73 -8.81
CA ASN A 137 -4.21 -6.95 -9.60
C ASN A 137 -4.37 -5.57 -8.96
N LEU A 138 -4.04 -4.52 -9.71
CA LEU A 138 -4.15 -3.12 -9.30
C LEU A 138 -5.34 -2.47 -10.00
N PHE A 139 -6.25 -1.88 -9.23
CA PHE A 139 -7.42 -1.17 -9.74
C PHE A 139 -7.32 0.33 -9.42
N TYR A 140 -7.33 1.19 -10.43
CA TYR A 140 -7.36 2.65 -10.23
C TYR A 140 -8.75 3.19 -10.57
N VAL A 141 -9.32 4.00 -9.69
CA VAL A 141 -10.70 4.51 -9.84
C VAL A 141 -10.76 6.02 -9.59
N THR A 142 -11.51 6.78 -10.40
CA THR A 142 -11.46 8.25 -10.42
C THR A 142 -12.42 8.96 -9.46
N ASN A 143 -13.40 8.25 -8.89
CA ASN A 143 -14.46 8.80 -8.03
C ASN A 143 -14.56 8.07 -6.68
N MET A 144 -13.44 7.57 -6.16
CA MET A 144 -13.36 6.98 -4.81
C MET A 144 -13.82 7.99 -3.74
N ASP A 145 -14.59 7.56 -2.73
CA ASP A 145 -14.78 8.35 -1.51
C ASP A 145 -13.50 8.34 -0.67
N ASP A 146 -12.69 9.38 -0.85
CA ASP A 146 -11.43 9.56 -0.15
C ASP A 146 -11.59 9.85 1.35
N GLN A 147 -12.77 10.23 1.82
CA GLN A 147 -13.04 10.38 3.25
C GLN A 147 -13.13 9.01 3.93
N THR A 148 -13.69 8.02 3.24
CA THR A 148 -13.86 6.66 3.78
C THR A 148 -12.62 5.79 3.49
N TRP A 149 -12.12 5.83 2.26
CA TRP A 149 -11.09 4.91 1.74
C TRP A 149 -9.73 5.55 1.52
N GLY A 150 -9.61 6.86 1.74
CA GLY A 150 -8.35 7.57 1.55
C GLY A 150 -7.84 7.56 0.13
N SER A 151 -6.55 7.24 0.00
CA SER A 151 -5.80 7.19 -1.25
C SER A 151 -5.78 5.79 -1.87
N GLY A 152 -6.17 4.75 -1.12
CA GLY A 152 -6.21 3.38 -1.59
C GLY A 152 -6.42 2.37 -0.46
N SER A 153 -6.54 1.10 -0.83
CA SER A 153 -6.56 -0.04 0.09
C SER A 153 -6.21 -1.32 -0.66
N CYS A 154 -5.46 -2.21 -0.02
CA CYS A 154 -5.18 -3.57 -0.48
C CYS A 154 -5.67 -4.64 0.50
N THR A 155 -5.90 -5.84 -0.04
CA THR A 155 -6.05 -7.03 0.77
C THR A 155 -4.73 -7.40 1.47
N LEU A 156 -4.80 -7.71 2.75
CA LEU A 156 -3.75 -8.42 3.48
C LEU A 156 -3.85 -9.93 3.20
N PRO A 157 -2.74 -10.69 3.18
CA PRO A 157 -2.79 -12.15 3.15
C PRO A 157 -3.57 -12.72 4.35
N GLY A 158 -4.50 -13.65 4.09
CA GLY A 158 -5.26 -14.36 5.14
C GLY A 158 -4.79 -15.80 5.31
N ASP A 159 -5.34 -16.49 6.32
CA ASP A 159 -4.91 -17.87 6.70
C ASP A 159 -5.29 -18.97 5.70
N ALA A 160 -6.18 -18.66 4.75
CA ALA A 160 -6.54 -19.52 3.63
C ALA A 160 -6.09 -18.90 2.29
N PRO A 161 -4.77 -18.70 2.08
CA PRO A 161 -4.26 -18.13 0.85
C PRO A 161 -4.67 -19.02 -0.32
N GLY A 162 -5.24 -18.42 -1.36
CA GLY A 162 -5.68 -19.16 -2.55
C GLY A 162 -7.11 -19.73 -2.51
N GLY A 163 -7.89 -19.49 -1.45
CA GLY A 163 -9.33 -19.80 -1.46
C GLY A 163 -10.06 -19.06 -2.61
N PRO A 164 -11.14 -19.61 -3.21
CA PRO A 164 -11.75 -19.01 -4.40
C PRO A 164 -12.22 -17.56 -4.20
N LEU A 165 -12.94 -17.29 -3.10
CA LEU A 165 -13.42 -15.93 -2.80
C LEU A 165 -12.29 -14.96 -2.49
N VAL A 166 -11.30 -15.39 -1.69
CA VAL A 166 -10.12 -14.59 -1.36
C VAL A 166 -9.36 -14.22 -2.64
N THR A 167 -9.06 -15.20 -3.48
CA THR A 167 -8.34 -15.00 -4.75
C THR A 167 -9.09 -14.07 -5.69
N MET A 168 -10.42 -14.17 -5.76
CA MET A 168 -11.23 -13.31 -6.64
C MET A 168 -11.28 -11.84 -6.21
N LEU A 169 -11.17 -11.57 -4.91
CA LEU A 169 -11.25 -10.22 -4.36
C LEU A 169 -9.88 -9.63 -3.99
N ASP A 170 -8.84 -10.46 -4.02
CA ASP A 170 -7.46 -10.08 -3.75
C ASP A 170 -6.92 -9.04 -4.74
N GLY A 171 -6.11 -8.13 -4.20
CA GLY A 171 -5.48 -7.03 -4.91
C GLY A 171 -5.92 -5.66 -4.39
N CYS A 172 -5.41 -4.63 -5.03
CA CYS A 172 -5.44 -3.26 -4.53
C CYS A 172 -6.45 -2.40 -5.28
N THR A 173 -7.10 -1.47 -4.60
CA THR A 173 -7.85 -0.37 -5.24
C THR A 173 -7.30 0.99 -4.78
N MET A 174 -6.95 1.87 -5.71
CA MET A 174 -6.26 3.13 -5.46
C MET A 174 -7.04 4.27 -6.09
N ASN A 175 -6.97 5.43 -5.45
CA ASN A 175 -7.49 6.66 -6.00
C ASN A 175 -6.65 7.06 -7.22
N ALA A 176 -7.30 7.33 -8.34
CA ALA A 176 -6.64 7.61 -9.60
C ALA A 176 -5.70 8.82 -9.59
N TYR A 177 -5.89 9.78 -8.67
CA TYR A 177 -5.07 10.99 -8.58
C TYR A 177 -3.74 10.80 -7.86
N THR A 178 -3.45 9.60 -7.33
CA THR A 178 -2.22 9.28 -6.61
C THR A 178 -1.10 8.75 -7.51
N VAL A 179 -1.40 8.54 -8.80
CA VAL A 179 -0.41 8.14 -9.82
C VAL A 179 0.69 9.19 -9.99
N PRO A 180 1.85 8.86 -10.61
CA PRO A 180 2.93 9.81 -10.81
C PRO A 180 2.46 11.01 -11.66
N GLY A 181 2.64 12.22 -11.12
CA GLY A 181 2.16 13.46 -11.72
C GLY A 181 0.68 13.77 -11.47
N GLY A 182 -0.05 12.89 -10.79
CA GLY A 182 -1.44 13.11 -10.37
C GLY A 182 -1.56 14.25 -9.36
N LEU A 183 -2.68 14.96 -9.40
CA LEU A 183 -2.96 16.12 -8.56
C LEU A 183 -4.22 15.89 -7.71
N SER A 184 -4.08 15.93 -6.39
CA SER A 184 -5.21 15.94 -5.46
C SER A 184 -4.88 16.82 -4.25
N GLY A 185 -5.87 17.55 -3.73
CA GLY A 185 -5.70 18.39 -2.54
C GLY A 185 -4.60 19.47 -2.65
N GLY A 186 -4.22 19.89 -3.86
CA GLY A 186 -3.11 20.83 -4.09
C GLY A 186 -1.71 20.21 -4.02
N LYS A 187 -1.59 18.89 -3.89
CA LYS A 187 -0.35 18.12 -3.89
C LYS A 187 -0.18 17.36 -5.21
N THR A 188 1.07 17.25 -5.66
CA THR A 188 1.46 16.36 -6.76
C THR A 188 2.00 15.05 -6.22
N TYR A 189 1.44 13.94 -6.66
CA TYR A 189 1.84 12.60 -6.24
C TYR A 189 2.94 12.02 -7.15
N LYS A 190 3.76 11.15 -6.58
CA LYS A 190 4.86 10.43 -7.22
C LYS A 190 4.53 8.95 -7.44
N GLY A 191 3.35 8.47 -7.03
CA GLY A 191 2.92 7.09 -7.19
C GLY A 191 3.34 6.15 -6.06
N GLU A 192 3.75 6.69 -4.90
CA GLU A 192 4.23 5.90 -3.76
C GLU A 192 3.08 5.36 -2.88
N ILE A 193 1.86 5.87 -3.03
CA ILE A 193 0.65 5.25 -2.47
C ILE A 193 0.56 3.80 -2.92
N THR A 194 0.74 3.52 -4.21
CA THR A 194 0.72 2.14 -4.70
C THR A 194 1.81 1.27 -4.08
N VAL A 195 2.95 1.87 -3.70
CA VAL A 195 4.05 1.16 -3.03
C VAL A 195 3.63 0.80 -1.59
N HIS A 196 3.07 1.76 -0.86
CA HIS A 196 2.49 1.56 0.47
C HIS A 196 1.43 0.44 0.47
N GLU A 197 0.45 0.58 -0.43
CA GLU A 197 -0.66 -0.34 -0.57
C GLU A 197 -0.17 -1.77 -0.93
N VAL A 198 0.76 -1.89 -1.89
CA VAL A 198 1.35 -3.20 -2.21
C VAL A 198 2.21 -3.74 -1.06
N GLY A 199 2.76 -2.90 -0.19
CA GLY A 199 3.36 -3.30 1.08
C GLY A 199 2.37 -4.09 1.95
N HIS A 200 1.13 -3.61 2.09
CA HIS A 200 0.07 -4.37 2.74
C HIS A 200 -0.27 -5.68 2.00
N TRP A 201 -0.28 -5.69 0.66
CA TRP A 201 -0.45 -6.95 -0.07
C TRP A 201 0.66 -7.99 0.23
N PHE A 202 1.85 -7.52 0.60
CA PHE A 202 2.95 -8.33 1.13
C PHE A 202 2.93 -8.52 2.66
N SER A 203 1.81 -8.21 3.32
CA SER A 203 1.59 -8.36 4.77
C SER A 203 2.32 -7.35 5.66
N LEU A 204 2.89 -6.27 5.13
CA LEU A 204 3.45 -5.20 5.96
C LEU A 204 2.31 -4.43 6.64
N LEU A 205 2.49 -4.12 7.92
CA LEU A 205 1.59 -3.26 8.68
C LEU A 205 2.09 -1.81 8.62
N HIS A 206 1.28 -0.87 9.10
CA HIS A 206 1.79 0.48 9.34
C HIS A 206 2.89 0.43 10.40
N THR A 207 3.89 1.29 10.29
CA THR A 207 4.97 1.39 11.28
C THR A 207 4.47 1.75 12.67
N PHE A 208 3.33 2.43 12.74
CA PHE A 208 2.61 2.79 13.96
C PHE A 208 1.50 1.79 14.37
N ASP A 209 1.29 0.68 13.65
CA ASP A 209 0.31 -0.36 14.04
C ASP A 209 0.81 -1.09 15.30
N GLY A 210 0.58 -0.48 16.45
CA GLY A 210 1.15 -0.88 17.74
C GLY A 210 0.86 0.14 18.83
N ASP A 211 0.72 1.43 18.48
CA ASP A 211 0.23 2.61 19.23
C ASP A 211 0.75 2.82 20.67
N ASP A 212 1.58 1.91 21.19
CA ASP A 212 2.24 2.01 22.47
C ASP A 212 3.71 1.66 22.26
N CYS A 213 4.60 2.53 22.76
CA CYS A 213 6.06 2.35 22.69
C CYS A 213 6.57 1.12 23.47
N THR A 214 5.70 0.17 23.79
CA THR A 214 5.92 -0.98 24.64
C THR A 214 5.53 -2.31 23.99
N GLY A 215 4.90 -2.25 22.81
CA GLY A 215 4.34 -3.37 22.09
C GLY A 215 5.29 -3.96 21.06
N PRO A 216 4.78 -4.89 20.22
CA PRO A 216 5.57 -5.47 19.14
C PRO A 216 5.79 -4.53 17.95
N GLY A 217 5.20 -3.32 17.95
CA GLY A 217 5.11 -2.45 16.78
C GLY A 217 4.45 -3.15 15.59
N ASP A 218 4.94 -2.85 14.40
CA ASP A 218 4.57 -3.49 13.13
C ASP A 218 5.08 -4.94 12.98
N TYR A 219 5.68 -5.51 14.04
CA TYR A 219 6.33 -6.82 14.09
C TYR A 219 7.58 -6.96 13.23
N ILE A 220 8.22 -5.86 12.83
CA ILE A 220 9.49 -5.83 12.11
C ILE A 220 10.59 -5.30 13.04
N ASP A 221 11.59 -6.13 13.32
CA ASP A 221 12.62 -5.83 14.34
C ASP A 221 13.49 -4.60 14.02
N ASP A 222 13.65 -4.26 12.74
CA ASP A 222 14.47 -3.13 12.29
C ASP A 222 13.65 -1.84 12.01
N THR A 223 12.33 -1.87 12.20
CA THR A 223 11.49 -0.67 12.27
C THR A 223 11.55 -0.08 13.68
N PRO A 224 12.05 1.16 13.87
CA PRO A 224 11.94 1.86 15.16
C PRO A 224 10.50 1.97 15.63
N GLN A 225 10.28 1.93 16.95
CA GLN A 225 8.94 2.06 17.52
C GLN A 225 8.35 3.44 17.23
N GLU A 226 7.09 3.47 16.82
CA GLU A 226 6.36 4.68 16.48
C GLU A 226 4.96 4.62 17.13
N ALA A 227 4.59 5.69 17.83
CA ALA A 227 3.28 5.82 18.49
C ALA A 227 2.35 6.83 17.81
N VAL A 228 2.88 7.72 16.95
CA VAL A 228 2.06 8.72 16.24
C VAL A 228 2.58 8.93 14.83
N TRP A 229 1.65 9.19 13.93
CA TRP A 229 1.92 9.59 12.56
C TRP A 229 1.46 11.02 12.29
N GLU A 230 1.99 11.61 11.22
CA GLU A 230 1.52 12.90 10.70
C GLU A 230 1.33 12.78 9.19
N LEU A 231 0.17 13.21 8.70
CA LEU A 231 -0.21 12.97 7.32
C LEU A 231 0.40 13.99 6.35
N ASN A 232 1.09 13.50 5.32
CA ASN A 232 1.60 14.29 4.20
C ASN A 232 2.54 15.45 4.61
N VAL A 233 3.32 15.26 5.66
CA VAL A 233 4.35 16.19 6.13
C VAL A 233 5.67 15.47 6.30
N CYS A 234 6.78 16.21 6.34
CA CYS A 234 8.13 15.66 6.59
C CYS A 234 8.62 16.10 7.97
N PRO A 235 8.23 15.41 9.06
CA PRO A 235 8.58 15.83 10.41
C PRO A 235 9.95 15.31 10.79
N VAL A 236 10.98 15.92 10.20
CA VAL A 236 12.38 15.54 10.45
C VAL A 236 12.68 15.55 11.96
N GLY A 237 13.15 14.42 12.47
CA GLY A 237 13.49 14.25 13.88
C GLY A 237 12.31 13.91 14.79
N ARG A 238 11.16 13.51 14.23
CA ARG A 238 10.04 12.98 15.04
C ARG A 238 10.52 11.77 15.84
N ASP A 239 10.25 11.82 17.13
CA ASP A 239 10.58 10.78 18.10
C ASP A 239 9.41 10.68 19.07
N SER A 240 8.45 9.84 18.70
CA SER A 240 7.25 9.59 19.47
C SER A 240 7.49 8.60 20.63
N CYS A 241 8.60 7.87 20.57
CA CYS A 241 9.00 6.84 21.54
C CYS A 241 10.44 7.06 22.05
N PRO A 242 10.71 8.15 22.80
CA PRO A 242 12.08 8.57 23.16
C PRO A 242 12.82 7.62 24.12
N ASP A 243 12.08 6.73 24.79
CA ASP A 243 12.65 5.69 25.63
C ASP A 243 13.02 4.42 24.84
N GLN A 244 12.70 4.37 23.54
CA GLN A 244 13.04 3.31 22.60
C GLN A 244 14.19 3.72 21.67
N PRO A 245 14.95 2.76 21.11
CA PRO A 245 16.00 3.08 20.14
C PRO A 245 15.44 3.56 18.80
N GLY A 246 16.04 4.62 18.25
CA GLY A 246 15.75 5.12 16.90
C GLY A 246 14.90 6.39 16.89
N LEU A 247 14.58 6.88 15.70
CA LEU A 247 13.61 7.93 15.47
C LEU A 247 12.43 7.32 14.70
N ASP A 248 11.28 7.97 14.73
CA ASP A 248 10.13 7.53 13.94
C ASP A 248 10.54 7.36 12.47
N PRO A 249 10.14 6.26 11.81
CA PRO A 249 10.57 5.92 10.46
C PRO A 249 9.83 6.72 9.37
N ILE A 250 9.89 8.05 9.43
CA ILE A 250 9.10 8.99 8.59
C ILE A 250 9.31 8.88 7.07
N THR A 251 10.30 8.10 6.61
CA THR A 251 10.55 7.83 5.19
C THR A 251 10.20 6.40 4.78
N ASN A 252 9.70 5.58 5.71
CA ASN A 252 9.20 4.25 5.43
C ASN A 252 7.89 4.38 4.65
N TYR A 253 7.73 3.58 3.59
CA TYR A 253 6.51 3.59 2.78
C TYR A 253 5.26 3.24 3.60
N MET A 254 5.40 2.57 4.74
CA MET A 254 4.30 2.18 5.63
C MET A 254 3.91 3.27 6.66
N ASP A 255 4.59 4.41 6.68
CA ASP A 255 4.20 5.62 7.43
C ASP A 255 3.27 6.51 6.59
N TYR A 256 2.58 7.47 7.21
CA TYR A 256 1.69 8.45 6.59
C TYR A 256 2.34 9.82 6.31
N ALA A 257 3.60 10.03 6.68
CA ALA A 257 4.39 11.23 6.35
C ALA A 257 4.34 11.58 4.85
N GLY A 258 4.10 10.57 4.01
CA GLY A 258 3.78 10.73 2.60
C GLY A 258 5.02 10.79 1.71
N GLU A 259 4.80 11.17 0.46
CA GLU A 259 5.76 10.90 -0.61
C GLU A 259 6.83 11.99 -0.82
N GLY A 260 8.02 11.55 -1.21
CA GLY A 260 8.97 12.37 -1.95
C GLY A 260 9.98 13.18 -1.16
N TRP A 261 10.26 12.82 0.09
CA TRP A 261 11.33 13.37 0.94
C TRP A 261 12.50 12.40 1.07
#